data_AF-A0A4E0R703-F1
#
_entry.id   AF-A0A4E0R703-F1
#
_cell.length_a   1.000
_cell.length_b   1.000
_cell.length_c   1.000
_cell.angle_alpha   90.00
_cell.angle_beta   90.00
_cell.angle_gamma   90.00
#
_symmetry.space_group_name_H-M   'P 1'
#
loop_
_entity.id
_entity.type
_entity.pdbx_description
1 polymer ?
#
loop_
_entity_poly.entity_id
_entity_poly.type
_entity_poly.pdbx_seq_one_letter_code
_entity_poly.pdbx_strand_id
1 'polypeptide(L)'
;MLLFSVVTTVRTSHGPSAAPNPAANHHHPSGDSSELQALRQQCEQLNLESGRDKAMIDGLLRERDFYFNKLRDIEILCQENQNSLMVKDVLDILYATDEGFAAPDCAEPQEF
;
A
#
# COMPACT_ATOMS: atom_id res chain seq x y z
N MET A 1 12.26 -5.34 19.65
CA MET A 1 12.01 -6.79 19.81
C MET A 1 11.53 -7.05 21.23
N LEU A 2 10.21 -7.10 21.45
CA LEU A 2 9.63 -7.35 22.77
C LEU A 2 9.00 -8.75 22.77
N LEU A 3 9.57 -9.64 23.58
CA LEU A 3 9.10 -11.00 23.84
C LEU A 3 7.79 -10.96 24.67
N PHE A 4 6.74 -11.62 24.19
CA PHE A 4 5.59 -11.97 25.02
C PHE A 4 5.68 -13.45 25.41
N SER A 5 5.97 -13.72 26.69
CA SER A 5 5.81 -15.05 27.30
C SER A 5 4.35 -15.29 27.62
N VAL A 6 3.77 -16.36 27.08
CA VAL A 6 2.48 -16.90 27.55
C VAL A 6 2.76 -17.91 28.67
N VAL A 7 2.19 -17.66 29.85
CA VAL A 7 2.13 -18.61 30.96
C VAL A 7 0.80 -19.34 30.86
N THR A 8 0.87 -20.67 30.66
CA THR A 8 -0.30 -21.55 30.64
C THR A 8 -0.58 -22.03 32.07
N THR A 9 -1.75 -21.75 32.62
CA THR A 9 -2.21 -22.38 33.88
C THR A 9 -3.25 -23.45 33.56
N VAL A 10 -2.90 -24.70 33.85
CA VAL A 10 -3.82 -25.86 33.85
C VAL A 10 -4.60 -25.85 35.17
N ARG A 11 -5.94 -25.90 35.09
CA ARG A 11 -6.83 -26.01 36.26
C ARG A 11 -7.39 -27.43 36.35
N THR A 12 -7.09 -28.10 37.46
CA THR A 12 -7.56 -29.44 37.83
C THR A 12 -8.97 -29.40 38.43
N SER A 13 -9.69 -30.51 38.23
CA SER A 13 -11.09 -30.80 38.59
C SER A 13 -11.29 -31.20 40.07
N HIS A 14 -12.53 -31.08 40.59
CA HIS A 14 -13.38 -32.15 41.23
C HIS A 14 -14.46 -31.58 42.19
N GLY A 15 -15.69 -32.14 42.11
CA GLY A 15 -16.68 -32.20 43.24
C GLY A 15 -18.11 -31.66 42.98
N PRO A 16 -19.19 -32.47 43.10
CA PRO A 16 -20.59 -32.06 42.82
C PRO A 16 -21.46 -31.80 44.08
N SER A 17 -22.43 -30.87 44.01
CA SER A 17 -23.68 -30.91 44.82
C SER A 17 -24.74 -29.86 44.41
N ALA A 18 -25.96 -30.35 44.16
CA ALA A 18 -27.34 -29.77 44.23
C ALA A 18 -27.71 -28.38 43.64
N ALA A 19 -28.81 -28.37 42.88
CA ALA A 19 -29.44 -27.26 42.12
C ALA A 19 -30.54 -26.49 42.92
N PRO A 20 -31.34 -25.56 42.33
CA PRO A 20 -31.12 -24.57 41.26
C PRO A 20 -31.43 -23.12 41.73
N ASN A 21 -30.88 -22.09 41.07
CA ASN A 21 -31.43 -20.73 41.14
C ASN A 21 -31.33 -20.04 39.77
N PRO A 22 -32.45 -19.67 39.11
CA PRO A 22 -32.42 -18.89 37.89
C PRO A 22 -32.48 -17.41 38.26
N ALA A 23 -31.33 -16.83 38.60
CA ALA A 23 -31.18 -15.38 38.65
C ALA A 23 -30.55 -14.93 37.33
N ALA A 24 -31.40 -14.37 36.48
CA ALA A 24 -31.10 -13.87 35.16
C ALA A 24 -29.96 -12.83 35.19
N ASN A 25 -28.74 -13.26 34.87
CA ASN A 25 -27.71 -12.33 34.43
C ASN A 25 -27.98 -12.02 32.97
N HIS A 26 -28.77 -10.98 32.72
CA HIS A 26 -28.95 -10.38 31.40
C HIS A 26 -27.59 -9.82 30.94
N HIS A 27 -26.76 -10.67 30.34
CA HIS A 27 -25.70 -10.18 29.46
C HIS A 27 -26.43 -9.67 28.21
N HIS A 28 -26.55 -8.35 28.09
CA HIS A 28 -27.12 -7.69 26.92
C HIS A 28 -26.30 -8.13 25.68
N PRO A 29 -26.85 -8.94 24.75
CA PRO A 29 -26.14 -9.32 23.53
C PRO A 29 -26.17 -8.20 22.48
N SER A 30 -26.78 -7.06 22.80
CA SER A 30 -27.13 -6.00 21.86
C SER A 30 -25.99 -5.00 21.63
N GLY A 31 -25.08 -4.81 22.59
CA GLY A 31 -23.96 -3.86 22.48
C GLY A 31 -22.87 -4.37 21.53
N ASP A 32 -22.40 -5.59 21.76
CA ASP A 32 -21.38 -6.26 20.94
C ASP A 32 -21.81 -6.41 19.47
N SER A 33 -23.11 -6.63 19.23
CA SER A 33 -23.65 -6.74 17.87
C SER A 33 -23.59 -5.41 17.10
N SER A 34 -23.75 -4.28 17.79
CA SER A 34 -23.71 -2.95 17.15
C SER A 34 -22.28 -2.53 16.83
N GLU A 35 -21.34 -2.78 17.74
CA GLU A 35 -19.91 -2.50 17.51
C GLU A 35 -19.34 -3.42 16.41
N LEU A 36 -19.70 -4.70 16.42
CA LEU A 36 -19.34 -5.64 15.36
C LEU A 36 -19.89 -5.22 13.99
N GLN A 37 -21.10 -4.65 13.95
CA GLN A 37 -21.69 -4.14 12.71
C GLN A 37 -20.96 -2.88 12.22
N ALA A 38 -20.63 -1.95 13.11
CA ALA A 38 -19.85 -0.75 12.77
C ALA A 38 -18.44 -1.12 12.26
N LEU A 39 -17.78 -2.10 12.89
CA LEU A 39 -16.46 -2.57 12.46
C LEU A 39 -16.52 -3.24 11.08
N ARG A 40 -17.57 -4.01 10.79
CA ARG A 40 -17.80 -4.59 9.45
C ARG A 40 -17.98 -3.51 8.39
N GLN A 41 -18.76 -2.47 8.68
CA GLN A 41 -18.94 -1.33 7.78
C GLN A 41 -17.62 -0.58 7.54
N GLN A 42 -16.80 -0.40 8.59
CA GLN A 42 -15.48 0.20 8.44
C GLN A 42 -14.55 -0.64 7.56
N CYS A 43 -14.54 -1.96 7.73
CA CYS A 43 -13.77 -2.87 6.87
C CYS A 43 -14.22 -2.81 5.41
N GLU A 44 -15.53 -2.76 5.15
CA GLU A 44 -16.08 -2.60 3.81
C GLU A 44 -15.66 -1.27 3.18
N GLN A 45 -15.76 -0.17 3.93
CA GLN A 45 -15.35 1.16 3.48
C GLN A 45 -13.86 1.22 3.13
N LEU A 46 -12.99 0.66 4.00
CA LEU A 46 -11.55 0.60 3.75
C LEU A 46 -11.21 -0.27 2.54
N ASN A 47 -11.94 -1.36 2.32
CA ASN A 47 -11.76 -2.21 1.14
C ASN A 47 -12.15 -1.47 -0.15
N LEU A 48 -13.23 -0.68 -0.13
CA LEU A 48 -13.65 0.15 -1.25
C LEU A 48 -12.60 1.24 -1.57
N GLU A 49 -12.11 1.92 -0.54
CA GLU A 49 -11.05 2.93 -0.68
C GLU A 49 -9.77 2.30 -1.27
N SER A 50 -9.34 1.17 -0.72
CA SER A 50 -8.18 0.43 -1.25
C SER A 50 -8.37 0.00 -2.70
N GLY A 51 -9.59 -0.40 -3.09
CA GLY A 51 -9.91 -0.75 -4.48
C GLY A 51 -9.81 0.46 -5.41
N ARG A 52 -10.34 1.60 -4.99
CA ARG A 52 -10.26 2.86 -5.74
C ARG A 52 -8.82 3.33 -5.92
N ASP A 53 -8.04 3.28 -4.85
CA ASP A 53 -6.66 3.76 -4.88
C ASP A 53 -5.78 2.88 -5.78
N LYS A 54 -5.99 1.55 -5.77
CA LYS A 54 -5.34 0.64 -6.73
C LYS A 54 -5.69 0.99 -8.17
N ALA A 55 -6.97 1.22 -8.48
CA ALA A 55 -7.39 1.61 -9.82
C ALA A 55 -6.80 2.97 -10.26
N MET A 56 -6.65 3.91 -9.33
CA MET A 56 -5.99 5.20 -9.58
C MET A 56 -4.50 4.99 -9.87
N ILE A 57 -3.79 4.19 -9.07
CA ILE A 57 -2.39 3.85 -9.30
C ILE A 57 -2.21 3.18 -10.67
N ASP A 58 -3.05 2.21 -11.02
CA ASP A 58 -3.01 1.54 -12.33
C ASP A 58 -3.26 2.51 -13.50
N GLY A 59 -4.07 3.54 -13.28
CA GLY A 59 -4.25 4.64 -14.23
C GLY A 59 -2.97 5.47 -14.39
N LEU A 60 -2.39 5.90 -13.27
CA LEU A 60 -1.17 6.70 -13.25
C LEU A 60 0.04 5.95 -13.84
N LEU A 61 0.15 4.64 -13.59
CA LEU A 61 1.21 3.80 -14.18
C LEU A 61 1.08 3.73 -15.70
N ARG A 62 -0.14 3.59 -16.22
CA ARG A 62 -0.38 3.62 -17.68
C ARG A 62 -0.01 4.97 -18.29
N GLU A 63 -0.34 6.07 -17.62
CA GLU A 63 0.03 7.41 -18.08
C GLU A 63 1.54 7.62 -18.04
N ARG A 64 2.20 7.22 -16.94
CA ARG A 64 3.67 7.24 -16.81
C ARG A 64 4.34 6.49 -17.96
N ASP A 65 3.89 5.27 -18.24
CA ASP A 65 4.47 4.44 -19.31
C ASP A 65 4.20 5.04 -20.70
N PHE A 66 3.02 5.62 -20.91
CA PHE A 66 2.68 6.33 -22.14
C PHE A 66 3.60 7.52 -22.41
N TYR A 67 3.86 8.35 -21.39
CA TYR A 67 4.78 9.49 -21.53
C TYR A 67 6.23 9.03 -21.68
N PHE A 68 6.66 8.04 -20.90
CA PHE A 68 8.02 7.49 -20.99
C PHE A 68 8.33 6.93 -22.38
N ASN A 69 7.43 6.12 -22.96
CA ASN A 69 7.63 5.56 -24.29
C ASN A 69 7.74 6.66 -25.37
N LYS A 70 6.93 7.73 -25.27
CA LYS A 70 7.06 8.88 -26.18
C LYS A 70 8.42 9.57 -26.06
N LEU A 71 8.89 9.81 -24.85
CA LEU A 71 10.20 10.44 -24.62
C LEU A 71 11.32 9.55 -25.17
N ARG A 72 11.21 8.23 -25.00
CA ARG A 72 12.16 7.25 -25.55
C ARG A 72 12.16 7.24 -27.08
N ASP A 73 10.99 7.27 -27.72
CA ASP A 73 10.88 7.34 -29.18
C ASP A 73 11.51 8.64 -29.72
N ILE A 74 11.27 9.77 -29.05
CA ILE A 74 11.87 11.07 -29.39
C ILE A 74 13.40 11.03 -29.24
N GLU A 75 13.90 10.43 -28.15
CA GLU A 75 15.35 10.30 -27.92
C GLU A 75 16.03 9.49 -29.03
N ILE A 76 15.43 8.36 -29.44
CA ILE A 76 15.93 7.54 -30.53
C ILE A 76 16.00 8.36 -31.83
N LEU A 77 14.93 9.10 -32.15
CA LEU A 77 14.89 9.97 -33.32
C LEU A 77 15.99 11.05 -33.28
N CYS A 78 16.25 11.63 -32.11
CA CYS A 78 17.32 12.60 -31.92
C CYS A 78 18.71 11.99 -32.12
N GLN A 79 18.94 10.78 -31.59
CA GLN A 79 20.20 10.05 -31.72
C GLN A 79 20.51 9.64 -33.17
N GLU A 80 19.48 9.43 -34.00
CA GLU A 80 19.64 9.17 -35.44
C GLU A 80 19.95 10.43 -36.26
N ASN A 81 19.67 11.64 -35.72
CA ASN A 81 19.69 12.92 -36.46
C ASN A 81 20.57 14.00 -35.79
N GLN A 82 21.77 13.64 -35.33
CA GLN A 82 22.62 14.45 -34.43
C GLN A 82 23.14 15.81 -34.98
N ASN A 83 22.95 16.12 -36.27
CA ASN A 83 23.63 17.24 -36.92
C ASN A 83 22.86 18.58 -36.86
N SER A 84 21.82 18.69 -36.04
CA SER A 84 20.98 19.90 -35.92
C SER A 84 21.07 20.53 -34.53
N LEU A 85 21.21 21.86 -34.47
CA LEU A 85 21.17 22.61 -33.20
C LEU A 85 19.85 22.39 -32.43
N MET A 86 18.75 22.20 -33.14
CA MET A 86 17.44 21.91 -32.53
C MET A 86 17.42 20.55 -31.81
N VAL A 87 18.19 19.56 -32.27
CA VAL A 87 18.29 18.25 -31.61
C VAL A 87 19.01 18.37 -30.27
N LYS A 88 20.00 19.25 -30.17
CA LYS A 88 20.70 19.53 -28.91
C LYS A 88 19.73 20.10 -27.86
N ASP A 89 18.93 21.09 -28.22
CA ASP A 89 17.97 21.71 -27.28
C ASP A 89 16.93 20.68 -26.77
N VAL A 90 16.50 19.74 -27.63
CA VAL A 90 15.59 18.65 -27.23
C VAL A 90 16.26 17.66 -26.28
N LEU A 91 17.50 17.27 -26.55
CA LEU A 91 18.26 16.38 -25.65
C LEU A 91 18.54 17.03 -24.30
N ASP A 92 18.83 18.33 -24.28
CA ASP A 92 19.03 19.07 -23.03
C ASP A 92 17.74 19.06 -22.15
N ILE A 93 16.54 19.08 -22.76
CA ILE A 93 15.26 18.88 -22.05
C ILE A 93 15.13 17.42 -21.57
N LEU A 94 15.41 16.43 -22.42
CA LEU A 94 15.27 15.02 -22.09
C LEU A 94 16.19 14.55 -20.95
N TYR A 95 17.37 15.17 -20.84
CA TYR A 95 18.37 14.86 -19.81
C TYR A 95 18.34 15.81 -18.61
N ALA A 96 17.42 16.77 -18.58
CA ALA A 96 17.24 17.63 -17.42
C ALA A 96 16.83 16.80 -16.19
N THR A 97 17.48 17.04 -15.05
CA THR A 97 17.16 16.42 -13.77
C THR A 97 16.35 17.37 -12.91
N ASP A 98 15.27 16.88 -12.29
CA ASP A 98 14.54 17.60 -11.24
C ASP A 98 15.01 17.16 -9.85
N GLU A 99 14.75 17.95 -8.81
CA GLU A 99 15.17 17.64 -7.43
C GLU A 99 14.55 16.30 -6.98
N GLY A 100 15.37 15.24 -6.95
CA GLY A 100 14.97 13.88 -6.61
C GLY A 100 15.13 12.85 -7.73
N PHE A 101 15.50 13.27 -8.95
CA PHE A 101 15.87 12.38 -10.05
C PHE A 101 17.33 12.59 -10.44
N ALA A 102 18.19 11.59 -10.22
CA ALA A 102 19.58 11.65 -10.67
C ALA A 102 19.67 11.44 -12.19
N ALA A 103 20.55 12.18 -12.85
CA ALA A 103 20.88 11.94 -14.25
C ALA A 103 21.41 10.50 -14.41
N PRO A 104 21.22 9.86 -15.57
CA PRO A 104 21.69 8.49 -15.82
C PRO A 104 23.19 8.29 -15.55
N ASP A 105 24.00 9.34 -15.72
CA ASP A 105 25.45 9.31 -15.48
C ASP A 105 25.85 9.65 -14.03
N CYS A 106 24.89 9.99 -13.17
CA CYS A 106 25.10 10.41 -11.78
C CYS A 106 24.61 9.38 -10.75
N ALA A 107 24.09 8.24 -11.21
CA ALA A 107 23.80 7.09 -10.34
C ALA A 107 25.12 6.37 -10.01
N GLU A 108 25.80 6.82 -8.95
CA GLU A 108 26.90 6.07 -8.34
C GLU A 108 26.45 4.61 -8.11
N PRO A 109 27.28 3.60 -8.43
CA PRO A 109 26.95 2.21 -8.16
C PRO A 109 26.61 2.06 -6.68
N GLN A 110 25.42 1.57 -6.36
CA GLN A 110 25.11 1.16 -4.99
C GLN A 110 26.04 0.01 -4.63
N GLU A 111 27.10 0.29 -3.88
CA GLU A 111 27.87 -0.75 -3.21
C GLU A 111 26.97 -1.41 -2.16
N PHE A 112 26.67 -2.69 -2.38
CA PHE A 112 25.98 -3.58 -1.43
C PHE A 112 26.98 -4.20 -0.46
#